data_AF-A0A7C1BVM4-F1
#
_entry.id   AF-A0A7C1BVM4-F1
#
_cell.length_a   1.000
_cell.length_b   1.000
_cell.length_c   1.000
_cell.angle_alpha   90.00
_cell.angle_beta   90.00
_cell.angle_gamma   90.00
#
_symmetry.space_group_name_H-M   'P 1'
#
loop_
_entity.id
_entity.type
_entity.pdbx_description
1 polymer ?
#
loop_
_entity_poly.entity_id
_entity_poly.type
_entity_poly.pdbx_seq_one_letter_code
_entity_poly.pdbx_strand_id
1 'polypeptide(L)'
;MEKKWRELNVWTYLVAAAIMSSMIITSFSSGHPWAITCYQCKACSLRCPLGYDVSMYVSAALTNNPDLYMNAKNLQLPLKVAYETDPNMLVEIDGKLLTAKEAYNKYNSSTVVWVRRLRVKDAAKFDPLDGNCETLCPINLKITNIIRDLKDDGKFG
;
A
#
# COMPACT_ATOMS: atom_id res chain seq x y z
N MET A 1 -36.24 -21.50 -18.52
CA MET A 1 -35.62 -20.52 -17.60
C MET A 1 -36.18 -19.14 -17.91
N GLU A 2 -36.92 -18.57 -16.97
CA GLU A 2 -37.72 -17.35 -17.17
C GLU A 2 -36.85 -16.14 -17.55
N LYS A 3 -37.36 -15.29 -18.44
CA LYS A 3 -36.68 -14.10 -19.00
C LYS A 3 -35.96 -13.23 -17.94
N LYS A 4 -36.55 -13.10 -16.75
CA LYS A 4 -35.96 -12.41 -15.58
C LYS A 4 -34.58 -12.96 -15.16
N TRP A 5 -34.39 -14.28 -15.19
CA TRP A 5 -33.11 -14.91 -14.82
C TRP A 5 -32.03 -14.68 -15.89
N ARG A 6 -32.40 -14.60 -17.18
CA ARG A 6 -31.45 -14.19 -18.24
C ARG A 6 -31.05 -12.73 -18.10
N GLU A 7 -32.00 -11.84 -17.81
CA GLU A 7 -31.71 -10.41 -17.62
C GLU A 7 -30.82 -10.18 -16.40
N LEU A 8 -31.09 -10.84 -15.26
CA LEU A 8 -30.24 -10.77 -14.08
C LEU A 8 -28.82 -11.29 -14.36
N ASN A 9 -28.70 -12.41 -15.08
CA ASN A 9 -27.39 -12.96 -15.46
C ASN A 9 -26.63 -12.01 -16.39
N VAL A 10 -27.28 -11.45 -17.42
CA VAL A 10 -26.65 -10.50 -18.35
C VAL A 10 -26.18 -9.25 -17.61
N TRP A 11 -26.99 -8.68 -16.73
CA TRP A 11 -26.58 -7.53 -15.91
C TRP A 11 -25.39 -7.87 -15.00
N THR A 12 -25.41 -9.03 -14.36
CA THR A 12 -24.29 -9.48 -13.52
C THR A 12 -23.01 -9.61 -14.34
N TYR A 13 -23.09 -10.18 -15.56
CA TYR A 13 -21.95 -10.26 -16.47
C TYR A 13 -21.45 -8.90 -16.92
N LEU A 14 -22.35 -7.97 -17.26
CA LEU A 14 -21.97 -6.60 -17.66
C LEU A 14 -21.30 -5.84 -16.52
N VAL A 15 -21.80 -5.97 -15.29
CA VAL A 15 -21.20 -5.37 -14.11
C VAL A 15 -19.82 -5.97 -13.83
N ALA A 16 -19.69 -7.30 -13.87
CA ALA A 16 -18.41 -7.97 -13.69
C ALA A 16 -17.39 -7.56 -14.77
N ALA A 17 -17.80 -7.49 -16.04
CA ALA A 17 -16.95 -7.05 -17.14
C ALA A 17 -16.51 -5.59 -16.99
N ALA A 18 -17.41 -4.70 -16.54
CA ALA A 18 -17.09 -3.30 -16.28
C ALA A 18 -16.07 -3.15 -15.15
N ILE A 19 -16.22 -3.91 -14.06
CA ILE A 19 -15.28 -3.92 -12.93
C ILE A 19 -13.90 -4.44 -13.37
N MET A 20 -13.85 -5.57 -14.08
CA MET A 20 -12.55 -6.09 -14.54
C MET A 20 -11.88 -5.15 -15.55
N SER A 21 -12.66 -4.55 -16.45
CA SER A 21 -12.13 -3.59 -17.43
C SER A 21 -11.58 -2.35 -16.74
N SER A 22 -12.25 -1.84 -15.69
CA SER A 22 -11.75 -0.67 -14.95
C SER A 22 -10.44 -0.99 -14.22
N MET A 23 -10.31 -2.17 -13.60
CA MET A 23 -9.06 -2.61 -12.95
C MET A 23 -7.89 -2.74 -13.95
N ILE A 24 -8.17 -3.20 -15.16
CA ILE A 24 -7.16 -3.28 -16.23
C ILE A 24 -6.73 -1.86 -16.61
N ILE A 25 -7.68 -0.96 -16.91
CA ILE A 25 -7.38 0.43 -17.28
C ILE A 25 -6.55 1.14 -16.19
N THR A 26 -6.92 0.98 -14.91
CA THR A 26 -6.19 1.61 -13.81
C THR A 26 -4.78 1.07 -13.66
N SER A 27 -4.56 -0.25 -13.81
CA SER A 27 -3.22 -0.84 -13.75
C SER A 27 -2.31 -0.44 -14.92
N PHE A 28 -2.88 -0.18 -16.10
CA PHE A 28 -2.11 0.42 -17.20
C PHE A 28 -1.79 1.89 -16.93
N SER A 29 -2.74 2.65 -16.37
CA SER A 29 -2.51 4.07 -16.04
C SER A 29 -1.45 4.28 -14.95
N SER A 30 -1.23 3.30 -14.08
CA SER A 30 -0.19 3.35 -13.04
C SER A 30 1.18 2.83 -13.51
N GLY A 31 1.34 2.48 -14.80
CA GLY A 31 2.62 1.96 -15.32
C GLY A 31 2.98 0.55 -14.85
N HIS A 32 2.08 -0.14 -14.16
CA HIS A 32 2.33 -1.46 -13.57
C HIS A 32 1.24 -2.49 -13.92
N PRO A 33 1.01 -2.81 -15.21
CA PRO A 33 -0.03 -3.73 -15.63
C PRO A 33 0.18 -5.15 -15.09
N TRP A 34 1.42 -5.53 -14.78
CA TRP A 34 1.74 -6.82 -14.16
C TRP A 34 1.16 -6.99 -12.75
N ALA A 35 0.75 -5.92 -12.08
CA ALA A 35 0.17 -5.96 -10.74
C ALA A 35 -1.09 -6.86 -10.66
N ILE A 36 -1.83 -7.02 -11.77
CA ILE A 36 -3.01 -7.91 -11.88
C ILE A 36 -2.69 -9.39 -11.67
N THR A 37 -1.43 -9.78 -11.94
CA THR A 37 -1.00 -11.18 -11.86
C THR A 37 -0.51 -11.59 -10.47
N CYS A 38 -0.53 -10.67 -9.51
CA CYS A 38 0.02 -10.90 -8.19
C CYS A 38 -1.01 -11.53 -7.23
N TYR A 39 -1.10 -12.86 -7.25
CA TYR A 39 -2.05 -13.60 -6.42
C TYR A 39 -1.54 -13.92 -5.00
N GLN A 40 -0.24 -13.83 -4.75
CA GLN A 40 0.41 -14.20 -3.48
C GLN A 40 1.37 -13.14 -2.91
N CYS A 41 1.14 -11.85 -3.22
CA CYS A 41 2.07 -10.76 -2.82
C CYS A 41 2.29 -10.66 -1.30
N LYS A 42 1.38 -11.19 -0.49
CA LYS A 42 1.50 -11.16 0.98
C LYS A 42 2.68 -12.02 1.49
N ALA A 43 3.12 -13.01 0.72
CA ALA A 43 4.31 -13.79 1.06
C ALA A 43 5.60 -12.93 1.04
N CYS A 44 5.63 -11.92 0.16
CA CYS A 44 6.74 -10.98 0.03
C CYS A 44 6.96 -10.15 1.31
N SER A 45 5.89 -9.86 2.06
CA SER A 45 5.93 -9.12 3.32
C SER A 45 6.77 -9.81 4.41
N LEU A 46 7.03 -11.12 4.31
CA LEU A 46 7.79 -11.88 5.32
C LEU A 46 9.29 -11.53 5.38
N ARG A 47 9.88 -11.12 4.24
CA ARG A 47 11.30 -10.75 4.15
C ARG A 47 11.55 -9.25 4.26
N CYS A 48 10.49 -8.45 4.31
CA CYS A 48 10.62 -7.01 4.27
C CYS A 48 11.18 -6.49 5.61
N PRO A 49 12.38 -5.87 5.66
CA PRO A 49 13.03 -5.52 6.92
C PRO A 49 12.21 -4.56 7.79
N LEU A 50 11.50 -3.63 7.14
CA LEU A 50 10.61 -2.67 7.79
C LEU A 50 9.24 -3.27 8.18
N GLY A 51 9.02 -4.54 7.84
CA GLY A 51 7.79 -5.27 8.12
C GLY A 51 6.58 -4.71 7.37
N TYR A 52 6.81 -4.15 6.18
CA TYR A 52 5.77 -3.60 5.32
C TYR A 52 4.87 -4.68 4.76
N ASP A 53 3.58 -4.36 4.66
CA ASP A 53 2.64 -5.19 3.90
C ASP A 53 2.77 -4.93 2.40
N VAL A 54 3.68 -5.65 1.75
CA VAL A 54 4.08 -5.45 0.36
C VAL A 54 2.93 -5.61 -0.62
N SER A 55 1.89 -6.40 -0.28
CA SER A 55 0.70 -6.51 -1.13
C SER A 55 0.00 -5.16 -1.32
N MET A 56 0.14 -4.23 -0.39
CA MET A 56 -0.47 -2.91 -0.51
C MET A 56 0.22 -2.02 -1.56
N TYR A 57 1.52 -2.20 -1.84
CA TYR A 57 2.16 -1.54 -2.99
C TYR A 57 1.50 -1.98 -4.30
N VAL A 58 1.26 -3.28 -4.44
CA VAL A 58 0.58 -3.85 -5.61
C VAL A 58 -0.87 -3.39 -5.70
N SER A 59 -1.61 -3.39 -4.59
CA SER A 59 -2.99 -2.89 -4.55
C SER A 59 -3.07 -1.40 -4.88
N ALA A 60 -2.12 -0.59 -4.43
CA ALA A 60 -2.04 0.83 -4.74
C ALA A 60 -1.79 1.03 -6.24
N ALA A 61 -0.87 0.27 -6.84
CA ALA A 61 -0.65 0.28 -8.28
C ALA A 61 -1.88 -0.18 -9.07
N LEU A 62 -2.56 -1.24 -8.64
CA LEU A 62 -3.79 -1.75 -9.27
C LEU A 62 -4.91 -0.72 -9.31
N THR A 63 -5.07 0.03 -8.22
CA THR A 63 -6.14 1.01 -8.05
C THR A 63 -5.72 2.42 -8.42
N ASN A 64 -4.47 2.61 -8.85
CA ASN A 64 -3.82 3.90 -9.07
C ASN A 64 -4.03 4.87 -7.88
N ASN A 65 -3.90 4.35 -6.65
CA ASN A 65 -4.17 5.09 -5.42
C ASN A 65 -2.97 5.03 -4.44
N PRO A 66 -2.07 6.03 -4.47
CA PRO A 66 -0.88 6.07 -3.61
C PRO A 66 -1.19 6.37 -2.13
N ASP A 67 -2.43 6.82 -1.83
CA ASP A 67 -2.91 7.15 -0.49
C ASP A 67 -3.52 5.96 0.26
N LEU A 68 -3.51 4.75 -0.34
CA LEU A 68 -3.86 3.53 0.40
C LEU A 68 -2.96 3.37 1.62
N TYR A 69 -3.53 2.90 2.72
CA TYR A 69 -2.75 2.64 3.93
C TYR A 69 -2.27 1.19 3.98
N MET A 70 -1.04 1.02 4.44
CA MET A 70 -0.42 -0.27 4.67
C MET A 70 0.09 -0.36 6.10
N ASN A 71 0.30 -1.60 6.56
CA ASN A 71 0.88 -1.85 7.88
C ASN A 71 2.40 -1.87 7.82
N ALA A 72 3.04 -1.45 8.90
CA ALA A 72 4.47 -1.57 9.14
C ALA A 72 4.71 -2.16 10.54
N LYS A 73 5.80 -2.89 10.72
CA LYS A 73 6.14 -3.50 12.03
C LYS A 73 7.42 -2.94 12.63
N ASN A 74 8.40 -2.64 11.79
CA ASN A 74 9.75 -2.32 12.25
C ASN A 74 10.18 -0.88 11.90
N LEU A 75 9.30 -0.09 11.28
CA LEU A 75 9.60 1.30 10.99
C LEU A 75 9.52 2.14 12.28
N GLN A 76 10.62 2.81 12.61
CA GLN A 76 10.70 3.79 13.69
C GLN A 76 10.97 5.16 13.11
N LEU A 77 10.27 6.17 13.61
CA LEU A 77 10.48 7.56 13.22
C LEU A 77 10.45 8.46 14.46
N PRO A 78 11.13 9.61 14.44
CA PRO A 78 10.83 10.69 15.37
C PRO A 78 9.37 11.13 15.20
N LEU A 79 8.67 11.38 16.31
CA LEU A 79 7.25 11.77 16.29
C LEU A 79 6.98 12.99 15.43
N LYS A 80 7.90 13.96 15.42
CA LYS A 80 7.83 15.12 14.51
C LYS A 80 7.76 14.71 13.04
N VAL A 81 8.63 13.80 12.61
CA VAL A 81 8.69 13.31 11.23
C VAL A 81 7.41 12.55 10.89
N ALA A 82 6.92 11.71 11.81
CA ALA A 82 5.66 10.99 11.61
C ALA A 82 4.47 11.96 11.42
N TYR A 83 4.37 12.99 12.26
CA TYR A 83 3.31 14.00 12.18
C TYR A 83 3.40 14.85 10.90
N GLU A 84 4.59 15.29 10.51
CA GLU A 84 4.81 16.06 9.29
C GLU A 84 4.55 15.24 8.02
N THR A 85 4.81 13.93 8.07
CA THR A 85 4.57 13.03 6.94
C THR A 85 3.07 12.76 6.76
N ASP A 86 2.39 12.35 7.82
CA ASP A 86 0.96 12.10 7.83
C ASP A 86 0.39 12.18 9.25
N PRO A 87 -0.41 13.21 9.59
CA PRO A 87 -1.04 13.32 10.90
C PRO A 87 -1.94 12.14 11.28
N ASN A 88 -2.46 11.40 10.28
CA ASN A 88 -3.34 10.26 10.46
C ASN A 88 -2.60 8.91 10.52
N MET A 89 -1.27 8.91 10.38
CA MET A 89 -0.43 7.73 10.57
C MET A 89 -0.70 7.13 11.96
N LEU A 90 -0.87 5.80 12.04
CA LEU A 90 -0.97 5.13 13.33
C LEU A 90 0.43 4.83 13.84
N VAL A 91 0.71 5.33 15.03
CA VAL A 91 1.97 5.16 15.75
C VAL A 91 1.72 4.47 17.08
N GLU A 92 2.71 3.70 17.54
CA GLU A 92 2.70 3.06 18.85
C GLU A 92 3.78 3.66 19.74
N ILE A 93 3.37 4.06 20.94
CA ILE A 93 4.21 4.59 22.00
C ILE A 93 3.81 3.88 23.30
N ASP A 94 4.76 3.25 23.98
CA ASP A 94 4.53 2.50 25.24
C ASP A 94 3.34 1.52 25.16
N GLY A 95 3.21 0.81 24.03
CA GLY A 95 2.13 -0.16 23.78
C GLY A 95 0.75 0.45 23.50
N LYS A 96 0.63 1.77 23.38
CA LYS A 96 -0.61 2.46 23.02
C LYS A 96 -0.59 2.87 21.55
N LEU A 97 -1.65 2.52 20.83
CA LEU A 97 -1.89 2.96 19.45
C LEU A 97 -2.60 4.32 19.44
N LEU A 98 -2.01 5.28 18.74
CA LEU A 98 -2.51 6.64 18.58
C LEU A 98 -2.29 7.09 17.14
N THR A 99 -3.03 8.10 16.69
CA THR A 99 -2.62 8.85 15.49
C THR A 99 -1.38 9.70 15.77
N ALA A 100 -0.56 9.97 14.76
CA ALA A 100 0.61 10.83 14.90
C ALA A 100 0.23 12.22 15.45
N LYS A 101 -0.93 12.76 15.06
CA LYS A 101 -1.48 14.01 15.61
C LYS A 101 -1.77 13.93 17.12
N GLU A 102 -2.46 12.89 17.56
CA GLU A 102 -2.79 12.70 18.98
C GLU A 102 -1.53 12.50 19.83
N ALA A 103 -0.57 11.74 19.30
CA ALA A 103 0.71 11.54 19.94
C ALA A 103 1.50 12.85 20.02
N TYR A 104 1.58 13.63 18.93
CA TYR A 104 2.32 14.89 18.87
C TYR A 104 1.83 15.92 19.90
N ASN A 105 0.53 15.91 20.20
CA ASN A 105 -0.06 16.79 21.21
C ASN A 105 0.22 16.34 22.66
N LYS A 106 0.66 15.10 22.88
CA LYS A 106 0.82 14.49 24.22
C LYS A 106 2.27 14.24 24.60
N TYR A 107 3.14 13.98 23.62
CA TYR A 107 4.52 13.55 23.81
C TYR A 107 5.50 14.54 23.18
N ASN A 108 6.78 14.44 23.56
CA ASN A 108 7.83 15.26 22.94
C ASN A 108 7.97 14.92 21.44
N SER A 109 8.10 15.95 20.62
CA SER A 109 8.38 15.85 19.18
C SER A 109 9.58 14.96 18.82
N SER A 110 10.57 14.82 19.71
CA SER A 110 11.76 13.97 19.52
C SER A 110 11.57 12.51 19.93
N THR A 111 10.44 12.14 20.53
CA THR A 111 10.16 10.77 20.94
C THR A 111 10.19 9.85 19.72
N VAL A 112 10.92 8.74 19.81
CA VAL A 112 10.93 7.69 18.78
C VAL A 112 9.68 6.86 18.92
N VAL A 113 8.94 6.70 17.81
CA VAL A 113 7.66 6.00 17.79
C VAL A 113 7.70 4.88 16.75
N TRP A 114 7.00 3.78 17.03
CA TRP A 114 6.85 2.70 16.06
C TRP A 114 5.70 3.00 15.12
N VAL A 115 5.96 3.10 13.83
CA VAL A 115 4.90 3.26 12.84
C VAL A 115 4.21 1.92 12.62
N ARG A 116 2.89 1.90 12.79
CA ARG A 116 2.06 0.71 12.61
C ARG A 116 1.25 0.74 11.35
N ARG A 117 0.79 1.93 10.94
CA ARG A 117 0.03 2.11 9.70
C ARG A 117 0.32 3.45 9.07
N LEU A 118 0.67 3.45 7.79
CA LEU A 118 1.01 4.65 7.00
C LEU A 118 0.55 4.51 5.56
N ARG A 119 0.47 5.61 4.82
CA ARG A 119 0.17 5.59 3.39
C ARG A 119 1.29 4.94 2.59
N VAL A 120 0.94 4.26 1.51
CA VAL A 120 1.85 3.53 0.63
C VAL A 120 2.93 4.46 0.06
N LYS A 121 2.56 5.67 -0.39
CA LYS A 121 3.53 6.67 -0.85
C LYS A 121 4.50 7.13 0.24
N ASP A 122 4.04 7.23 1.48
CA ASP A 122 4.89 7.66 2.59
C ASP A 122 5.83 6.55 3.03
N ALA A 123 5.39 5.29 2.96
CA ALA A 123 6.28 4.15 3.16
C ALA A 123 7.39 4.07 2.12
N ALA A 124 7.10 4.39 0.86
CA ALA A 124 8.08 4.41 -0.22
C ALA A 124 9.23 5.39 0.06
N LYS A 125 8.94 6.54 0.69
CA LYS A 125 9.96 7.52 1.09
C LYS A 125 11.00 6.93 2.04
N PHE A 126 10.55 6.11 2.99
CA PHE A 126 11.40 5.49 4.01
C PHE A 126 12.01 4.15 3.57
N ASP A 127 11.60 3.61 2.44
CA ASP A 127 12.11 2.34 1.93
C ASP A 127 13.57 2.48 1.43
N PRO A 128 14.49 1.59 1.82
CA PRO A 128 15.89 1.64 1.40
C PRO A 128 16.12 1.20 -0.05
N LEU A 129 15.11 0.70 -0.76
CA LEU A 129 15.21 0.13 -2.12
C LEU A 129 16.21 -1.03 -2.19
N ASP A 130 16.27 -1.84 -1.13
CA ASP A 130 17.21 -2.97 -1.01
C ASP A 130 16.79 -4.22 -1.81
N GLY A 131 15.56 -4.23 -2.34
CA GLY A 131 14.99 -5.37 -3.07
C GLY A 131 14.68 -6.59 -2.18
N ASN A 132 14.90 -6.51 -0.86
CA ASN A 132 14.71 -7.65 0.03
C ASN A 132 13.23 -8.09 0.08
N CYS A 133 12.33 -7.11 0.02
CA CYS A 133 10.89 -7.33 0.05
C CYS A 133 10.38 -8.10 -1.18
N GLU A 134 11.09 -8.12 -2.32
CA GLU A 134 10.67 -8.84 -3.54
C GLU A 134 11.31 -10.24 -3.72
N THR A 135 12.33 -10.58 -2.93
CA THR A 135 13.08 -11.85 -3.08
C THR A 135 12.27 -13.14 -2.93
N LEU A 136 11.16 -13.12 -2.16
CA LEU A 136 10.27 -14.27 -1.96
C LEU A 136 9.01 -14.21 -2.82
N CYS A 137 8.88 -13.21 -3.70
CA CYS A 137 7.72 -13.13 -4.55
C CYS A 137 7.75 -14.29 -5.58
N PRO A 138 6.68 -15.12 -5.66
CA PRO A 138 6.63 -16.28 -6.55
C PRO A 138 6.59 -15.93 -8.04
N ILE A 139 6.35 -14.66 -8.35
CA ILE A 139 6.51 -14.04 -9.67
C ILE A 139 7.55 -12.95 -9.47
N ASN A 140 8.42 -12.70 -10.47
CA ASN A 140 9.39 -11.60 -10.44
C ASN A 140 8.67 -10.24 -10.47
N LEU A 141 8.02 -9.91 -9.36
CA LEU A 141 7.27 -8.69 -9.13
C LEU A 141 8.29 -7.61 -8.83
N LYS A 142 8.36 -6.62 -9.70
CA LYS A 142 9.27 -5.49 -9.56
C LYS A 142 8.68 -4.49 -8.56
N ILE A 143 8.51 -4.92 -7.31
CA ILE A 143 8.00 -4.07 -6.22
C ILE A 143 8.90 -2.85 -6.06
N THR A 144 10.21 -3.02 -6.20
CA THR A 144 11.16 -1.91 -6.13
C THR A 144 10.89 -0.85 -7.21
N ASN A 145 10.32 -1.19 -8.37
CA ASN A 145 9.90 -0.19 -9.35
C ASN A 145 8.71 0.62 -8.87
N ILE A 146 7.68 -0.04 -8.29
CA ILE A 146 6.54 0.66 -7.67
C ILE A 146 7.03 1.63 -6.59
N ILE A 147 7.96 1.18 -5.75
CA ILE A 147 8.51 2.00 -4.67
C ILE A 147 9.30 3.18 -5.24
N ARG A 148 10.08 2.99 -6.32
CA ARG A 148 10.82 4.08 -6.98
C ARG A 148 9.88 5.16 -7.51
N ASP A 149 8.87 4.79 -8.28
CA ASP A 149 7.91 5.75 -8.86
C ASP A 149 7.25 6.59 -7.74
N LEU A 150 6.80 5.92 -6.68
CA LEU A 150 6.21 6.60 -5.51
C LEU A 150 7.21 7.45 -4.71
N LYS A 151 8.49 7.14 -4.76
CA LYS A 151 9.52 7.87 -4.01
C LYS A 151 9.87 9.20 -4.69
N ASP A 152 9.75 9.27 -6.01
CA ASP A 152 10.13 10.45 -6.79
C ASP A 152 9.13 11.60 -6.61
N ASP A 153 7.82 11.35 -6.78
CA ASP A 153 6.80 12.40 -6.68
C ASP A 153 5.54 12.01 -5.87
N GLY A 154 5.50 10.80 -5.32
CA GLY A 154 4.36 10.28 -4.56
C GLY A 154 3.20 9.79 -5.42
N LYS A 155 3.40 9.60 -6.73
CA LYS A 155 2.40 9.12 -7.69
C LYS A 155 2.92 7.91 -8.46
N PHE A 156 2.05 7.35 -9.30
CA PHE A 156 2.41 6.33 -10.27
C PHE A 156 2.47 7.00 -11.66
N GLY A 157 3.49 6.68 -12.46
CA GLY A 157 3.63 7.15 -13.85
C GLY A 157 4.43 8.44 -14.01
#